data_AF-A0A357EHZ9-F1
#
_entry.id   AF-A0A357EHZ9-F1
#
_cell.length_a   1.000
_cell.length_b   1.000
_cell.length_c   1.000
_cell.angle_alpha   90.00
_cell.angle_beta   90.00
_cell.angle_gamma   90.00
#
_symmetry.space_group_name_H-M   'P 1'
#
loop_
_entity.id
_entity.type
_entity.pdbx_description
1 polymer ?
#
loop_
_entity_poly.entity_id
_entity_poly.type
_entity_poly.pdbx_seq_one_letter_code
_entity_poly.pdbx_strand_id
1 'polypeptide(L)'
;MECCPNCGETLATRAQAKPYHYTESGLKNVFLLGMLSLHCSACEREFPEIENVPGLHAKIAEFLLRKPYILSGPEFRFLRKEMRKKAKDIALVLGVTPTTVSRWETGEENLGVANDRLIRSLYEMWLIEQGKVIDPATILSRVSSQFPTIKAKKKSIPIHIPMHPELTVAVG
;
A
#
# COMPACT_ATOMS: atom_id res chain seq x y z
N MET A 1 26.08 -18.20 -0.55
CA MET A 1 25.97 -18.10 -2.03
C MET A 1 24.61 -18.68 -2.36
N GLU A 2 23.70 -17.86 -2.86
CA GLU A 2 22.33 -18.31 -3.14
C GLU A 2 22.29 -19.01 -4.50
N CYS A 3 21.72 -20.21 -4.52
CA CYS A 3 21.58 -21.02 -5.74
C CYS A 3 20.21 -20.77 -6.38
N CYS A 4 20.16 -20.76 -7.70
CA CYS A 4 18.94 -20.57 -8.47
C CYS A 4 17.97 -21.74 -8.24
N PRO A 5 16.72 -21.49 -7.79
CA PRO A 5 15.75 -22.55 -7.54
C PRO A 5 15.29 -23.28 -8.82
N ASN A 6 15.63 -22.74 -10.01
CA ASN A 6 15.26 -23.32 -11.29
C ASN A 6 16.32 -24.27 -11.87
N CYS A 7 17.60 -23.98 -11.64
CA CYS A 7 18.70 -24.70 -12.33
C CYS A 7 19.91 -25.02 -11.45
N GLY A 8 19.93 -24.56 -10.19
CA GLY A 8 21.02 -24.84 -9.24
C GLY A 8 22.24 -23.92 -9.33
N GLU A 9 22.35 -23.11 -10.38
CA GLU A 9 23.48 -22.20 -10.60
C GLU A 9 23.48 -20.98 -9.66
N THR A 10 24.66 -20.39 -9.45
CA THR A 10 24.83 -19.23 -8.57
C THR A 10 24.07 -18.00 -9.07
N LEU A 11 23.41 -17.30 -8.15
CA LEU A 11 22.74 -16.03 -8.41
C LEU A 11 23.68 -14.83 -8.23
N ALA A 12 23.48 -13.80 -9.05
CA ALA A 12 24.16 -12.50 -8.92
C ALA A 12 23.15 -11.38 -8.63
N THR A 13 23.45 -10.50 -7.68
CA THR A 13 22.60 -9.34 -7.38
C THR A 13 22.74 -8.26 -8.45
N ARG A 14 21.61 -7.71 -8.89
CA ARG A 14 21.54 -6.64 -9.88
C ARG A 14 20.46 -5.63 -9.49
N ALA A 15 20.77 -4.34 -9.65
CA ALA A 15 19.78 -3.28 -9.56
C ALA A 15 18.90 -3.25 -10.82
N GLN A 16 17.59 -3.19 -10.63
CA GLN A 16 16.63 -3.08 -11.73
C GLN A 16 16.63 -1.67 -12.31
N ALA A 17 16.71 -1.58 -13.64
CA ALA A 17 16.68 -0.30 -14.36
C ALA A 17 15.25 0.28 -14.48
N LYS A 18 14.22 -0.58 -14.41
CA LYS A 18 12.82 -0.20 -14.50
C LYS A 18 12.13 -0.38 -13.14
N PRO A 19 11.08 0.40 -12.84
CA PRO A 19 10.28 0.19 -11.64
C PRO A 19 9.66 -1.22 -11.60
N TYR A 20 9.76 -1.90 -10.45
CA TYR A 20 9.06 -3.17 -10.24
C TYR A 20 7.58 -2.91 -9.95
N HIS A 21 6.68 -3.56 -10.68
CA HIS A 21 5.23 -3.42 -10.49
C HIS A 21 4.74 -4.32 -9.34
N TYR A 22 4.52 -3.73 -8.16
CA TYR A 22 4.21 -4.46 -6.93
C TYR A 22 2.71 -4.76 -6.77
N THR A 23 2.24 -5.76 -7.51
CA THR A 23 0.83 -6.20 -7.53
C THR A 23 0.44 -7.04 -6.31
N GLU A 24 1.42 -7.54 -5.57
CA GLU A 24 1.26 -8.36 -4.36
C GLU A 24 0.60 -7.58 -3.22
N SER A 25 0.68 -6.24 -3.24
CA SER A 25 -0.11 -5.35 -2.38
C SER A 25 -1.63 -5.47 -2.61
N GLY A 26 -2.07 -6.01 -3.75
CA GLY A 26 -3.46 -5.96 -4.22
C GLY A 26 -3.85 -4.64 -4.87
N LEU A 27 -2.91 -3.70 -4.99
CA LEU A 27 -3.08 -2.43 -5.72
C LEU A 27 -2.38 -2.52 -7.09
N LYS A 28 -3.03 -1.97 -8.11
CA LYS A 28 -2.49 -1.99 -9.49
C LYS A 28 -1.55 -0.82 -9.80
N ASN A 29 -1.40 0.12 -8.88
CA ASN A 29 -0.72 1.40 -9.08
C ASN A 29 0.47 1.58 -8.13
N VAL A 30 1.11 0.51 -7.66
CA VAL A 30 2.30 0.57 -6.80
C VAL A 30 3.52 0.13 -7.58
N PHE A 31 4.56 0.96 -7.57
CA PHE A 31 5.80 0.76 -8.32
C PHE A 31 7.00 0.99 -7.41
N LEU A 32 7.90 0.02 -7.33
CA LEU A 32 9.09 0.08 -6.49
C LEU A 32 10.28 0.56 -7.32
N LEU A 33 10.94 1.62 -6.87
CA LEU A 33 12.07 2.25 -7.56
C LEU A 33 13.39 1.80 -6.94
N GLY A 34 14.40 1.57 -7.78
CA GLY A 34 15.74 1.16 -7.32
C GLY A 34 15.73 -0.20 -6.64
N MET A 35 14.92 -1.14 -7.14
CA MET A 35 14.81 -2.49 -6.59
C MET A 35 16.06 -3.31 -6.89
N LEU A 36 16.51 -4.09 -5.92
CA LEU A 36 17.48 -5.16 -6.15
C LEU A 36 16.76 -6.44 -6.57
N SER A 37 17.44 -7.23 -7.39
CA SER A 37 16.98 -8.54 -7.81
C SER A 37 18.17 -9.48 -7.96
N LEU A 38 17.93 -10.75 -7.69
CA LEU A 38 18.86 -11.82 -8.00
C LEU A 38 18.62 -12.27 -9.43
N HIS A 39 19.68 -12.30 -10.22
CA HIS A 39 19.66 -12.70 -11.61
C HIS A 39 20.48 -13.98 -11.78
N CYS A 40 19.89 -14.99 -12.44
CA CYS A 40 20.61 -16.19 -12.85
C CYS A 40 21.07 -16.04 -14.30
N SER A 41 22.38 -15.98 -14.54
CA SER A 41 22.94 -15.88 -15.90
C SER A 41 22.71 -17.13 -16.76
N ALA A 42 22.48 -18.30 -16.16
CA ALA A 42 22.32 -19.56 -16.89
C ALA A 42 20.90 -19.77 -17.44
N CYS A 43 19.86 -19.32 -16.72
CA CYS A 43 18.47 -19.50 -17.15
C CYS A 43 17.68 -18.17 -17.24
N GLU A 44 18.37 -17.04 -17.13
CA GLU A 44 17.84 -15.68 -17.27
C GLU A 44 16.67 -15.31 -16.34
N ARG A 45 16.50 -16.08 -15.24
CA ARG A 45 15.47 -15.83 -14.23
C ARG A 45 15.89 -14.67 -13.32
N GLU A 46 14.94 -13.81 -13.04
CA GLU A 46 15.07 -12.71 -12.07
C GLU A 46 14.16 -12.96 -10.86
N PHE A 47 14.69 -12.69 -9.67
CA PHE A 47 13.98 -12.83 -8.40
C PHE A 47 14.05 -11.49 -7.67
N PRO A 48 12.93 -10.75 -7.51
CA PRO A 48 12.93 -9.47 -6.82
C PRO A 48 13.19 -9.66 -5.32
N GLU A 49 14.07 -8.83 -4.75
CA GLU A 49 14.41 -8.87 -3.32
C GLU A 49 13.68 -7.74 -2.58
N ILE A 50 12.70 -8.10 -1.75
CA ILE A 50 11.98 -7.16 -0.88
C ILE A 50 12.24 -7.55 0.57
N GLU A 51 13.22 -6.92 1.20
CA GLU A 51 13.65 -7.26 2.56
C GLU A 51 12.61 -6.90 3.63
N ASN A 52 11.94 -5.76 3.48
CA ASN A 52 11.04 -5.20 4.50
C ASN A 52 9.63 -4.95 3.95
N VAL A 53 8.91 -6.04 3.67
CA VAL A 53 7.50 -6.00 3.24
C VAL A 53 6.60 -5.21 4.23
N PRO A 54 6.70 -5.39 5.57
CA PRO A 54 5.90 -4.61 6.51
C PRO A 54 6.15 -3.09 6.41
N GLY A 55 7.41 -2.67 6.23
CA GLY A 55 7.78 -1.28 6.03
C GLY A 55 7.30 -0.74 4.69
N LEU A 56 7.37 -1.54 3.63
CA LEU A 56 6.81 -1.22 2.32
C LEU A 56 5.30 -0.95 2.41
N HIS A 57 4.56 -1.85 3.03
CA HIS A 57 3.12 -1.70 3.22
C HIS A 57 2.76 -0.47 4.07
N ALA A 58 3.56 -0.16 5.10
CA ALA A 58 3.38 1.06 5.88
C ALA A 58 3.54 2.33 5.01
N LYS A 59 4.52 2.38 4.09
CA LYS A 59 4.69 3.50 3.14
C LYS A 59 3.49 3.62 2.18
N ILE A 60 2.97 2.49 1.69
CA ILE A 60 1.74 2.48 0.85
C ILE A 60 0.57 3.07 1.64
N ALA A 61 0.34 2.58 2.87
CA ALA A 61 -0.74 3.06 3.71
C ALA A 61 -0.62 4.56 4.00
N GLU A 62 0.59 5.04 4.29
CA GLU A 62 0.87 6.45 4.54
C GLU A 62 0.52 7.33 3.32
N PHE A 63 0.86 6.89 2.11
CA PHE A 63 0.44 7.55 0.87
C PHE A 63 -1.09 7.60 0.77
N LEU A 64 -1.77 6.48 1.02
CA LEU A 64 -3.22 6.40 0.97
C LEU A 64 -3.86 7.35 1.98
N LEU A 65 -3.36 7.41 3.23
CA LEU A 65 -3.84 8.33 4.26
C LEU A 65 -3.75 9.80 3.83
N ARG A 66 -2.74 10.18 3.05
CA ARG A 66 -2.54 11.56 2.55
C ARG A 66 -3.22 11.87 1.21
N LYS A 67 -3.79 10.87 0.55
CA LYS A 67 -4.43 11.03 -0.76
C LYS A 67 -5.57 12.08 -0.73
N PRO A 68 -5.60 13.07 -1.64
CA PRO A 68 -6.59 14.15 -1.65
C PRO A 68 -7.92 13.78 -2.31
N TYR A 69 -8.17 12.49 -2.51
CA TYR A 69 -9.33 11.92 -3.19
C TYR A 69 -9.84 10.74 -2.37
N ILE A 70 -11.15 10.46 -2.46
CA ILE A 70 -11.73 9.26 -1.85
C ILE A 70 -10.98 8.00 -2.30
N LEU A 71 -10.84 7.06 -1.36
CA LEU A 71 -10.29 5.74 -1.60
C LEU A 71 -11.17 5.00 -2.59
N SER A 72 -10.52 4.30 -3.51
CA SER A 72 -11.13 3.28 -4.34
C SER A 72 -11.37 2.00 -3.54
N GLY A 73 -12.16 1.08 -4.08
CA GLY A 73 -12.41 -0.22 -3.46
C GLY A 73 -11.14 -1.00 -3.09
N PRO A 74 -10.17 -1.14 -4.00
CA PRO A 74 -8.89 -1.78 -3.70
C PRO A 74 -8.09 -1.08 -2.59
N GLU A 75 -8.10 0.26 -2.54
CA GLU A 75 -7.39 1.03 -1.51
C GLU A 75 -8.07 0.92 -0.14
N PHE A 76 -9.40 0.94 -0.10
CA PHE A 76 -10.17 0.63 1.12
C PHE A 76 -9.86 -0.80 1.61
N ARG A 77 -9.90 -1.78 0.69
CA ARG A 77 -9.58 -3.19 0.97
C ARG A 77 -8.15 -3.34 1.51
N PHE A 78 -7.20 -2.62 0.93
CA PHE A 78 -5.81 -2.60 1.38
C PHE A 78 -5.73 -2.21 2.86
N LEU A 79 -6.23 -1.02 3.23
CA LEU A 79 -6.20 -0.56 4.63
C LEU A 79 -6.89 -1.54 5.59
N ARG A 80 -8.04 -2.10 5.20
CA ARG A 80 -8.74 -3.10 6.01
C ARG A 80 -7.89 -4.36 6.24
N LYS A 81 -7.26 -4.88 5.18
CA LYS A 81 -6.44 -6.10 5.26
C LYS A 81 -5.17 -5.86 6.07
N GLU A 82 -4.58 -4.67 5.98
CA GLU A 82 -3.44 -4.28 6.81
C GLU A 82 -3.78 -4.34 8.31
N MET A 83 -4.99 -3.90 8.69
CA MET A 83 -5.50 -4.05 10.07
C MET A 83 -5.94 -5.48 10.43
N ARG A 84 -5.77 -6.45 9.52
CA ARG A 84 -6.19 -7.86 9.66
C ARG A 84 -7.68 -8.04 9.99
N LYS A 85 -8.55 -7.10 9.59
CA LYS A 85 -10.00 -7.16 9.85
C LYS A 85 -10.74 -7.92 8.75
N LYS A 86 -11.68 -8.80 9.12
CA LYS A 86 -12.60 -9.42 8.15
C LYS A 86 -13.61 -8.38 7.66
N ALA A 87 -14.19 -8.61 6.48
CA ALA A 87 -15.19 -7.69 5.91
C ALA A 87 -16.41 -7.49 6.84
N LYS A 88 -16.87 -8.56 7.49
CA LYS A 88 -17.96 -8.49 8.48
C LYS A 88 -17.60 -7.66 9.72
N ASP A 89 -16.35 -7.72 10.17
CA ASP A 89 -15.90 -7.05 11.39
C ASP A 89 -15.78 -5.54 11.12
N ILE A 90 -15.20 -5.15 9.98
CA ILE A 90 -15.12 -3.73 9.62
C ILE A 90 -16.50 -3.15 9.33
N ALA A 91 -17.42 -3.93 8.77
CA ALA A 91 -18.78 -3.47 8.49
C ALA A 91 -19.50 -3.05 9.78
N LEU A 92 -19.36 -3.85 10.85
CA LEU A 92 -19.89 -3.54 12.17
C LEU A 92 -19.29 -2.24 12.73
N VAL A 93 -17.96 -2.07 12.65
CA VAL A 93 -17.27 -0.86 13.12
C VAL A 93 -17.70 0.38 12.34
N LEU A 94 -17.93 0.26 11.04
CA LEU A 94 -18.37 1.35 10.16
C LEU A 94 -19.89 1.59 10.20
N GLY A 95 -20.65 0.76 10.92
CA GLY A 95 -22.11 0.88 10.99
C GLY A 95 -22.84 0.57 9.67
N VAL A 96 -22.28 -0.31 8.84
CA VAL A 96 -22.85 -0.71 7.54
C VAL A 96 -22.99 -2.23 7.43
N THR A 97 -23.61 -2.70 6.34
CA THR A 97 -23.73 -4.14 6.09
C THR A 97 -22.45 -4.74 5.48
N PRO A 98 -22.17 -6.04 5.67
CA PRO A 98 -21.07 -6.71 4.96
C PRO A 98 -21.20 -6.63 3.44
N THR A 99 -22.43 -6.60 2.92
CA THR A 99 -22.72 -6.41 1.49
C THR A 99 -22.27 -5.04 1.00
N THR A 100 -22.51 -3.98 1.78
CA THR A 100 -22.04 -2.62 1.49
C THR A 100 -20.51 -2.59 1.37
N VAL A 101 -19.80 -3.21 2.32
CA VAL A 101 -18.33 -3.33 2.24
C VAL A 101 -17.90 -4.07 0.98
N SER A 102 -18.56 -5.19 0.65
CA SER A 102 -18.27 -5.95 -0.58
C SER A 102 -18.43 -5.08 -1.84
N ARG A 103 -19.51 -4.30 -1.93
CA ARG A 103 -19.77 -3.39 -3.05
C ARG A 103 -18.73 -2.30 -3.17
N TRP A 104 -18.28 -1.73 -2.05
CA TRP A 104 -17.20 -0.75 -2.07
C TRP A 104 -15.90 -1.37 -2.60
N GLU A 105 -15.52 -2.55 -2.09
CA GLU A 105 -14.25 -3.19 -2.45
C GLU A 105 -14.18 -3.68 -3.90
N THR A 106 -15.32 -4.11 -4.44
CA THR A 106 -15.45 -4.53 -5.85
C THR A 106 -15.63 -3.35 -6.79
N GLY A 107 -15.96 -2.17 -6.26
CA GLY A 107 -16.21 -0.96 -7.04
C GLY A 107 -17.63 -0.83 -7.57
N GLU A 108 -18.54 -1.76 -7.22
CA GLU A 108 -19.99 -1.70 -7.53
C GLU A 108 -20.64 -0.45 -6.91
N GLU A 109 -20.17 -0.04 -5.73
CA GLU A 109 -20.65 1.16 -5.05
C GLU A 109 -19.50 2.10 -4.68
N ASN A 110 -19.78 3.41 -4.64
CA ASN A 110 -18.82 4.41 -4.20
C ASN A 110 -18.74 4.46 -2.67
N LEU A 111 -17.52 4.52 -2.13
CA LEU A 111 -17.30 4.84 -0.73
C LEU A 111 -17.73 6.28 -0.47
N GLY A 112 -18.60 6.49 0.53
CA GLY A 112 -18.99 7.82 0.97
C GLY A 112 -17.85 8.54 1.72
N VAL A 113 -17.82 9.88 1.65
CA VAL A 113 -16.76 10.71 2.27
C VAL A 113 -16.63 10.47 3.77
N ALA A 114 -17.74 10.27 4.48
CA ALA A 114 -17.70 9.97 5.92
C ALA A 114 -16.99 8.63 6.22
N ASN A 115 -17.31 7.57 5.46
CA ASN A 115 -16.69 6.25 5.64
C ASN A 115 -15.23 6.22 5.18
N ASP A 116 -14.86 7.02 4.17
CA ASP A 116 -13.47 7.26 3.78
C ASP A 116 -12.64 7.88 4.90
N ARG A 117 -13.16 8.95 5.52
CA ARG A 117 -12.52 9.58 6.68
C ARG A 117 -12.41 8.61 7.84
N LEU A 118 -13.49 7.86 8.13
CA LEU A 118 -13.53 6.91 9.23
C LEU A 118 -12.52 5.77 9.06
N ILE A 119 -12.40 5.15 7.89
CA ILE A 119 -11.42 4.07 7.68
C ILE A 119 -9.97 4.57 7.80
N ARG A 120 -9.69 5.81 7.37
CA ARG A 120 -8.37 6.44 7.54
C ARG A 120 -8.06 6.65 9.03
N SER A 121 -9.00 7.20 9.79
CA SER A 121 -8.83 7.39 11.23
C SER A 121 -8.70 6.07 11.99
N LEU A 122 -9.50 5.06 11.64
CA LEU A 122 -9.39 3.72 12.22
C LEU A 122 -8.01 3.12 11.97
N TYR A 123 -7.45 3.29 10.77
CA TYR A 123 -6.11 2.83 10.47
C TYR A 123 -5.05 3.54 11.31
N GLU A 124 -5.12 4.86 11.45
CA GLU A 124 -4.18 5.62 12.30
C GLU A 124 -4.27 5.21 13.78
N MET A 125 -5.48 5.01 14.30
CA MET A 125 -5.68 4.50 15.67
C MET A 125 -5.13 3.08 15.84
N TRP A 126 -5.31 2.21 14.84
CA TRP A 126 -4.73 0.88 14.85
C TRP A 126 -3.19 0.93 14.88
N LEU A 127 -2.55 1.86 14.17
CA LEU A 127 -1.09 2.02 14.25
C LEU A 127 -0.62 2.39 15.67
N ILE A 128 -1.36 3.26 16.37
CA ILE A 128 -1.09 3.59 17.78
C ILE A 128 -1.22 2.34 18.65
N GLU A 129 -2.29 1.56 18.47
CA GLU A 129 -2.51 0.31 19.21
C GLU A 129 -1.35 -0.69 19.00
N GLN A 130 -0.76 -0.73 17.81
CA GLN A 130 0.43 -1.56 17.52
C GLN A 130 1.74 -0.99 18.10
N GLY A 131 1.69 0.08 18.90
CA GLY A 131 2.87 0.70 19.50
C GLY A 131 3.75 1.46 18.51
N LYS A 132 3.23 1.81 17.31
CA LYS A 132 3.99 2.68 16.40
C LYS A 132 4.02 4.08 16.97
N VAL A 133 5.20 4.71 16.93
CA VAL A 133 5.41 6.08 17.38
C VAL A 133 4.75 7.03 16.38
N ILE A 134 3.47 7.28 16.59
CA ILE A 134 2.69 8.31 15.90
C ILE A 134 2.23 9.26 16.98
N ASP A 135 2.64 10.51 16.87
CA ASP A 135 2.14 11.57 17.74
C ASP A 135 0.63 11.75 17.49
N PRO A 136 -0.24 11.53 18.50
CA PRO A 136 -1.68 11.72 18.36
C PRO A 136 -2.06 13.13 17.88
N ALA A 137 -1.27 14.16 18.19
CA ALA A 137 -1.53 15.51 17.69
C ALA A 137 -1.39 15.60 16.16
N THR A 138 -0.50 14.79 15.56
CA THR A 138 -0.36 14.70 14.10
C THR A 138 -1.60 14.09 13.45
N ILE A 139 -2.24 13.12 14.09
CA ILE A 139 -3.51 12.54 13.61
C ILE A 139 -4.62 13.59 13.64
N LEU A 140 -4.78 14.30 14.77
CA LEU A 140 -5.80 15.32 14.90
C LEU A 140 -5.59 16.48 13.92
N SER A 141 -4.34 16.88 13.70
CA SER A 141 -3.95 17.84 12.66
C SER A 141 -4.39 17.37 11.28
N ARG A 142 -4.15 16.09 10.94
CA ARG A 142 -4.57 15.52 9.65
C ARG A 142 -6.09 15.49 9.51
N VAL A 143 -6.80 15.06 10.54
CA VAL A 143 -8.27 15.06 10.55
C VAL A 143 -8.82 16.48 10.33
N SER A 144 -8.26 17.47 11.02
CA SER A 144 -8.77 18.84 10.96
C SER A 144 -8.39 19.57 9.67
N SER A 145 -7.16 19.38 9.16
CA SER A 145 -6.64 20.11 8.01
C SER A 145 -6.84 19.39 6.68
N GLN A 146 -6.64 18.06 6.64
CA GLN A 146 -6.64 17.31 5.40
C GLN A 146 -8.05 16.83 5.03
N PHE A 147 -8.82 16.30 5.99
CA PHE A 147 -10.10 15.65 5.65
C PHE A 147 -11.12 16.59 4.99
N PRO A 148 -11.22 17.89 5.35
CA PRO A 148 -12.07 18.83 4.63
C PRO A 148 -11.71 19.00 3.15
N THR A 149 -10.46 18.74 2.77
CA THR A 149 -9.94 18.92 1.41
C THR A 149 -10.12 17.68 0.52
N ILE A 150 -10.54 16.55 1.08
CA ILE A 150 -10.73 15.29 0.32
C ILE A 150 -11.84 15.49 -0.71
N LYS A 151 -11.48 15.34 -1.99
CA LYS A 151 -12.41 15.47 -3.10
C LYS A 151 -13.21 14.18 -3.30
N ALA A 152 -14.52 14.30 -3.47
CA ALA A 152 -15.47 13.20 -3.73
C ALA A 152 -15.31 12.52 -5.12
N LYS A 153 -14.13 12.61 -5.74
CA LYS A 153 -13.81 11.99 -7.02
C LYS A 153 -12.84 10.84 -6.81
N LYS A 154 -13.10 9.69 -7.43
CA LYS A 154 -12.14 8.58 -7.48
C LYS A 154 -11.03 8.91 -8.46
N LYS A 155 -9.78 8.92 -8.00
CA LYS A 155 -8.58 9.03 -8.86
C LYS A 155 -7.52 8.06 -8.36
N SER A 156 -7.09 7.11 -9.19
CA SER A 156 -5.89 6.32 -8.90
C SER A 156 -4.67 7.18 -9.21
N ILE A 157 -3.75 7.29 -8.26
CA ILE A 157 -2.50 8.02 -8.41
C ILE A 157 -1.38 6.99 -8.32
N PRO A 158 -0.45 6.91 -9.28
CA PRO A 158 0.73 6.05 -9.15
C PRO A 158 1.46 6.29 -7.84
N ILE A 159 1.75 5.22 -7.12
CA ILE A 159 2.50 5.22 -5.86
C ILE A 159 3.90 4.72 -6.17
N HIS A 160 4.85 5.64 -6.22
CA HIS A 160 6.26 5.31 -6.39
C HIS A 160 6.93 5.20 -5.02
N ILE A 161 7.52 4.05 -4.73
CA ILE A 161 8.20 3.82 -3.45
C ILE A 161 9.68 3.59 -3.73
N PRO A 162 10.56 4.51 -3.30
CA PRO A 162 12.00 4.28 -3.37
C PRO A 162 12.38 3.21 -2.35
N MET A 163 13.06 2.18 -2.84
CA MET A 163 13.59 1.07 -2.03
C MET A 163 15.03 1.35 -1.66
N HIS A 164 15.85 1.71 -2.65
CA HIS A 164 17.21 2.20 -2.51
C HIS A 164 17.32 3.58 -3.18
N PRO A 165 17.13 4.69 -2.45
CA PRO A 165 17.15 6.05 -3.00
C PRO A 165 18.41 6.34 -3.83
N GLU A 166 19.56 5.83 -3.40
CA GLU A 166 20.85 5.91 -4.07
C GLU A 166 20.89 5.20 -5.44
N LEU A 167 19.99 4.22 -5.65
CA LEU A 167 19.84 3.50 -6.92
C LEU A 167 18.65 4.02 -7.75
N THR A 168 17.88 4.96 -7.21
CA THR A 168 16.83 5.62 -7.98
C THR A 168 17.46 6.62 -8.94
N VAL A 169 17.67 6.19 -10.18
CA VAL A 169 18.01 7.11 -11.28
C VAL A 169 16.88 8.12 -11.37
N ALA A 170 17.20 9.42 -11.35
CA ALA A 170 16.23 10.48 -11.52
C ALA A 170 15.35 10.16 -12.74
N VAL A 171 14.10 9.80 -12.49
CA VAL A 171 13.11 9.63 -13.55
C VAL A 171 12.84 11.03 -14.06
N GLY A 172 13.54 11.40 -15.14
CA GLY A 172 13.33 12.64 -15.88
C GLY A 172 11.95 12.70 -16.51
#